data_AF-A0A8S0USV5-F1
#
_entry.id   AF-A0A8S0USV5-F1
#
_cell.length_a   1.000
_cell.length_b   1.000
_cell.length_c   1.000
_cell.angle_alpha   90.00
_cell.angle_beta   90.00
_cell.angle_gamma   90.00
#
_symmetry.space_group_name_H-M   'P 1'
#
loop_
_entity.id
_entity.type
_entity.pdbx_description
1 polymer ?
#
loop_
_entity_poly.entity_id
_entity_poly.type
_entity_poly.pdbx_seq_one_letter_code
_entity_poly.pdbx_strand_id
1 'polypeptide(L)'
;MVVSCLIATMAFQVGVNPPGGVWQDDYLLDSQGDPVSQFDIHKAGESIFADNHPLGYGHFLVANTTALITSLSIILLIKSV
;
A
#
# COMPACT_ATOMS: atom_id res chain seq x y z
N MET A 1 -13.37 19.71 9.37
CA MET A 1 -14.02 18.61 8.62
C MET A 1 -13.38 18.39 7.25
N VAL A 2 -13.35 19.38 6.34
CA VAL A 2 -12.86 19.21 4.95
C VAL A 2 -11.44 18.64 4.87
N VAL A 3 -10.46 19.24 5.56
CA VAL A 3 -9.06 18.78 5.53
C VAL A 3 -8.94 17.32 5.97
N SER A 4 -9.67 16.94 7.02
CA SER A 4 -9.71 15.55 7.51
C SER A 4 -10.27 14.62 6.43
N CYS A 5 -11.43 14.94 5.87
CA CYS A 5 -12.02 14.15 4.79
C CYS A 5 -11.05 13.96 3.62
N LEU A 6 -10.34 15.01 3.18
CA LEU A 6 -9.35 14.92 2.11
C LEU A 6 -8.19 13.99 2.46
N ILE A 7 -7.64 14.10 3.67
CA ILE A 7 -6.56 13.21 4.15
C ILE A 7 -7.05 11.76 4.21
N ALA A 8 -8.26 11.52 4.72
CA ALA A 8 -8.83 10.18 4.79
C ALA A 8 -9.05 9.59 3.39
N THR A 9 -9.56 10.38 2.45
CA THR A 9 -9.76 9.92 1.06
C THR A 9 -8.44 9.60 0.38
N MET A 10 -7.42 10.46 0.49
CA MET A 10 -6.12 10.17 -0.12
C MET A 10 -5.46 8.95 0.51
N ALA A 11 -5.48 8.84 1.85
CA ALA A 11 -4.90 7.70 2.55
C ALA A 11 -5.62 6.39 2.22
N PHE A 12 -6.94 6.44 2.05
CA PHE A 12 -7.73 5.29 1.59
C PHE A 12 -7.38 4.91 0.15
N GLN A 13 -7.38 5.86 -0.78
CA GLN A 13 -7.09 5.61 -2.19
C GLN A 13 -5.72 4.94 -2.39
N VAL A 14 -4.71 5.46 -1.71
CA VAL A 14 -3.33 4.96 -1.77
C VAL A 14 -3.16 3.65 -1.00
N GLY A 15 -3.95 3.43 0.06
CA GLY A 15 -3.94 2.18 0.81
C GLY A 15 -4.59 1.02 0.04
N VAL A 16 -5.68 1.28 -0.70
CA VAL A 16 -6.35 0.24 -1.51
C VAL A 16 -5.67 0.01 -2.85
N ASN A 17 -5.01 1.02 -3.40
CA ASN A 17 -4.24 0.93 -4.63
C ASN A 17 -2.81 1.36 -4.31
N PRO A 18 -1.94 0.42 -3.91
CA PRO A 18 -0.56 0.76 -3.59
C PRO A 18 0.10 1.44 -4.81
N PRO A 19 0.97 2.44 -4.58
CA PRO A 19 1.68 3.13 -5.64
C PRO A 19 2.51 2.11 -6.43
N GLY A 20 2.38 2.10 -7.75
CA GLY A 20 2.99 1.08 -8.61
C GLY A 20 2.10 -0.15 -8.84
N GLY A 21 1.01 -0.31 -8.11
CA GLY A 21 0.06 -1.41 -8.26
C GLY A 21 0.53 -2.70 -7.59
N VAL A 22 -0.09 -3.79 -8.02
CA VAL A 22 0.26 -5.15 -7.60
C VAL A 22 0.78 -5.93 -8.80
N TRP A 23 1.64 -6.90 -8.55
CA TRP A 23 2.03 -7.86 -9.55
C TRP A 23 0.81 -8.64 -10.04
N GLN A 24 0.65 -8.78 -11.36
CA GLN A 24 -0.47 -9.49 -11.97
C GLN A 24 -0.18 -10.97 -12.22
N ASP A 25 1.11 -11.32 -12.24
CA ASP A 25 1.60 -12.65 -12.58
C ASP A 25 2.46 -13.21 -11.44
N ASP A 26 2.55 -14.54 -11.38
CA ASP A 26 3.48 -15.25 -10.51
C ASP A 26 4.80 -15.46 -11.27
N TYR A 27 5.89 -14.83 -10.83
CA TYR A 27 7.22 -15.01 -11.39
C TYR A 27 8.07 -15.87 -10.44
N LEU A 28 7.87 -17.19 -10.54
CA LEU A 28 8.62 -18.18 -9.76
C LEU A 28 9.64 -18.95 -10.60
N LEU A 29 9.41 -19.01 -11.92
CA LEU A 29 10.20 -19.73 -12.90
C LEU A 29 10.34 -18.84 -14.14
N ASP A 30 11.52 -18.81 -14.76
CA ASP A 30 11.74 -18.13 -16.03
C ASP A 30 10.95 -18.84 -17.14
N SER A 31 10.83 -18.21 -18.31
CA SER A 31 10.19 -18.81 -19.50
C SER A 31 10.83 -20.13 -19.94
N GLN A 32 12.06 -20.42 -19.47
CA GLN A 32 12.79 -21.67 -19.68
C GLN A 32 12.52 -22.75 -18.61
N GLY A 33 11.78 -22.44 -17.55
CA GLY A 33 11.49 -23.37 -16.44
C GLY A 33 12.57 -23.41 -15.36
N ASP A 34 13.54 -22.50 -15.40
CA ASP A 34 14.58 -22.34 -14.38
C ASP A 34 14.10 -21.47 -13.22
N PRO A 35 14.46 -21.76 -11.96
CA PRO A 35 14.13 -20.90 -10.82
C PRO A 35 14.79 -19.53 -10.98
N VAL A 36 13.97 -18.49 -10.93
CA VAL A 36 14.44 -17.09 -10.99
C VAL A 36 15.15 -16.71 -9.68
N SER A 37 15.98 -15.68 -9.75
CA SER A 37 16.72 -15.22 -8.58
C SER A 37 15.74 -14.89 -7.44
N GLN A 38 16.09 -15.26 -6.19
CA GLN A 38 15.20 -15.02 -5.03
C GLN A 38 14.77 -13.55 -4.90
N PHE A 39 15.57 -12.63 -5.46
CA PHE A 39 15.33 -11.20 -5.44
C PHE A 39 14.35 -10.72 -6.52
N ASP A 40 14.06 -11.53 -7.53
CA ASP A 40 13.09 -11.23 -8.59
C ASP A 40 11.77 -12.01 -8.43
N ILE A 41 11.72 -12.97 -7.49
CA ILE A 41 10.52 -13.76 -7.21
C ILE A 41 9.42 -12.83 -6.70
N HIS A 42 8.34 -12.71 -7.48
CA HIS A 42 7.14 -12.01 -7.04
C HIS A 42 5.90 -12.87 -7.26
N LYS A 43 4.93 -12.67 -6.38
CA LYS A 43 3.64 -13.35 -6.41
C LYS A 43 2.54 -12.40 -6.87
N ALA A 44 1.60 -12.92 -7.65
CA ALA A 44 0.41 -12.18 -8.03
C ALA A 44 -0.33 -11.67 -6.77
N GLY A 45 -0.63 -10.38 -6.75
CA GLY A 45 -1.25 -9.68 -5.62
C GLY A 45 -0.27 -9.06 -4.62
N GLU A 46 1.03 -9.32 -4.73
CA GLU A 46 2.05 -8.63 -3.94
C GLU A 46 2.21 -7.19 -4.46
N SER A 47 2.29 -6.20 -3.56
CA SER A 47 2.46 -4.81 -3.97
C SER A 47 3.86 -4.59 -4.52
N ILE A 48 3.95 -4.02 -5.74
CA ILE A 48 5.21 -3.75 -6.44
C ILE A 48 6.13 -2.83 -5.62
N PHE A 49 5.55 -1.95 -4.80
CA PHE A 49 6.32 -1.06 -3.93
C PHE A 49 6.94 -1.78 -2.71
N ALA A 50 6.27 -2.80 -2.16
CA ALA A 50 6.86 -3.64 -1.10
C ALA A 50 8.02 -4.49 -1.63
N ASP A 51 7.88 -4.97 -2.86
CA ASP A 51 8.87 -5.79 -3.55
C ASP A 51 10.14 -4.99 -3.88
N ASN A 52 9.99 -3.81 -4.48
CA ASN A 52 11.13 -2.97 -4.85
C ASN A 52 11.78 -2.23 -3.66
N HIS A 53 10.99 -1.81 -2.67
CA HIS A 53 11.46 -0.95 -1.56
C HIS A 53 10.86 -1.36 -0.21
N PRO A 54 11.21 -2.52 0.36
CA PRO A 54 10.57 -3.05 1.56
C PRO A 54 10.70 -2.14 2.80
N LEU A 55 11.86 -1.48 2.97
CA LEU A 55 12.08 -0.54 4.08
C LEU A 55 11.30 0.78 3.91
N GLY A 56 11.14 1.26 2.69
CA GLY A 56 10.35 2.46 2.39
C GLY A 56 8.85 2.20 2.51
N TYR A 57 8.42 1.02 2.08
CA TYR A 57 7.04 0.56 2.18
C TYR A 57 6.55 0.50 3.63
N GLY A 58 7.37 -0.03 4.55
CA GLY A 58 7.02 -0.10 5.97
C GLY A 58 6.73 1.28 6.58
N HIS A 59 7.63 2.25 6.39
CA HIS A 59 7.42 3.62 6.89
C HIS A 59 6.20 4.30 6.25
N PHE A 60 6.03 4.12 4.94
CA PHE A 60 4.89 4.66 4.22
C PHE A 60 3.57 4.10 4.73
N LEU A 61 3.49 2.78 4.93
CA LEU A 61 2.29 2.09 5.38
C LEU A 61 1.91 2.49 6.81
N VAL A 62 2.90 2.64 7.70
CA VAL A 62 2.69 3.14 9.07
C VAL A 62 2.15 4.57 9.02
N ALA A 63 2.83 5.48 8.30
CA ALA A 63 2.41 6.87 8.19
C ALA A 63 1.00 7.02 7.60
N ASN A 64 0.70 6.27 6.53
CA ASN A 64 -0.60 6.27 5.87
C ASN A 64 -1.71 5.76 6.79
N THR A 65 -1.45 4.68 7.52
CA THR A 65 -2.40 4.09 8.47
C THR A 65 -2.67 5.03 9.64
N THR A 66 -1.63 5.63 10.22
CA THR A 66 -1.79 6.62 11.30
C THR A 66 -2.58 7.84 10.81
N ALA A 67 -2.26 8.38 9.64
CA ALA A 67 -2.98 9.51 9.05
C ALA A 67 -4.47 9.19 8.81
N LEU A 68 -4.77 7.99 8.31
CA LEU A 68 -6.14 7.52 8.11
C LEU A 68 -6.90 7.41 9.43
N ILE A 69 -6.33 6.75 10.44
CA ILE A 69 -6.96 6.57 11.76
C ILE A 69 -7.18 7.93 12.43
N THR A 70 -6.16 8.78 12.49
CA THR A 70 -6.27 10.11 13.09
C THR A 70 -7.32 10.96 12.38
N SER A 71 -7.37 10.90 11.05
CA SER A 71 -8.38 11.62 10.29
C SER A 71 -9.80 11.10 10.57
N LEU A 72 -9.99 9.77 10.60
CA LEU A 72 -11.29 9.18 10.93
C LEU A 72 -11.73 9.57 12.33
N SER A 73 -10.82 9.55 13.32
CA SER A 73 -11.12 10.00 14.69
C SER A 73 -11.58 11.47 14.73
N ILE A 74 -10.91 12.37 14.00
CA ILE A 74 -11.29 13.79 13.93
C ILE A 74 -12.64 13.98 13.24
N ILE A 75 -12.91 13.26 12.14
CA ILE A 75 -14.20 13.31 11.44
C ILE A 75 -15.31 12.87 12.40
N LEU A 76 -15.13 11.74 13.10
CA LEU A 76 -16.11 11.22 14.05
C LEU A 76 -16.33 12.19 15.21
N LEU A 77 -15.26 12.78 15.76
CA LEU A 77 -15.36 13.76 16.85
C LEU A 77 -16.13 15.01 16.42
N ILE A 78 -15.85 15.55 15.22
CA ILE A 78 -16.53 16.74 14.69
C ILE A 78 -17.99 16.44 14.30
N LYS A 79 -18.29 15.21 13.83
CA LYS A 79 -19.65 14.79 13.50
C LYS A 79 -20.50 14.38 14.71
N SER A 80 -19.85 14.02 15.82
CA SER A 80 -20.50 13.61 17.07
C SER A 80 -20.95 14.78 17.94
N VAL A 81 -20.52 16.01 17.62
CA VAL A 81 -20.94 17.27 18.26
C VAL A 81 -22.00 17.92 17.38
#